data_AF-A0A382EDA6-F1
#
_entry.id   AF-A0A382EDA6-F1
#
_cell.length_a   1.000
_cell.length_b   1.000
_cell.length_c   1.000
_cell.angle_alpha   90.00
_cell.angle_beta   90.00
_cell.angle_gamma   90.00
#
_symmetry.space_group_name_H-M   'P 1'
#
loop_
_entity.id
_entity.type
_entity.pdbx_description
1 polymer ?
#
loop_
_entity_poly.entity_id
_entity_poly.type
_entity_poly.pdbx_seq_one_letter_code
_entity_poly.pdbx_strand_id
1 'polypeptide(L)'
;VPLKFGPETLTHVTCARVRLTVRLGNGSIATGWGETPLSVQWVWPSALPYEPRHQALKEFCVRLTKAWAAFDASGHSLELGHDFQQTELPKLLEAFNADSPAGEPMPWLAALVCCSLFDIALHDALGQALGRPTYETYTPEFLSRDLGQFLEPANGSDVNFAGRFPNEFLAAAPLQTMPAWHLVGGLDPLDESELTGDEPDDGYPVLLADWIRIDGLTCLKVKLRGNDAGWDYERLAKVGAIGIGHGVLWLTADFNCTVTDPAYVNEILDRLAEEQPQLYGMILYVEQPFPYELETHRIEVHSVSARKPLF
;
A
#
# COMPACT_ATOMS: atom_id res chain seq x y z
N VAL A 1 -5.17 9.95 -17.02
CA VAL A 1 -6.57 9.59 -16.67
C VAL A 1 -6.79 9.77 -15.17
N PRO A 2 -7.88 10.40 -14.70
CA PRO A 2 -8.18 10.49 -13.26
C PRO A 2 -8.37 9.11 -12.64
N LEU A 3 -7.80 8.87 -11.46
CA LEU A 3 -7.92 7.58 -10.77
C LEU A 3 -8.97 7.67 -9.67
N LYS A 4 -9.98 6.79 -9.68
CA LYS A 4 -10.92 6.64 -8.56
C LYS A 4 -10.29 5.80 -7.46
N PHE A 5 -10.07 6.40 -6.30
CA PHE A 5 -9.49 5.77 -5.12
C PHE A 5 -10.51 5.80 -3.98
N GLY A 6 -11.27 4.72 -3.83
CA GLY A 6 -12.41 4.66 -2.93
C GLY A 6 -13.51 5.67 -3.28
N PRO A 7 -13.95 6.51 -2.34
CA PRO A 7 -14.99 7.51 -2.59
C PRO A 7 -14.50 8.75 -3.34
N GLU A 8 -13.19 8.96 -3.46
CA GLU A 8 -12.60 10.18 -4.02
C GLU A 8 -11.94 9.92 -5.40
N THR A 9 -11.90 10.95 -6.25
CA THR A 9 -11.21 10.91 -7.55
C THR A 9 -9.94 11.75 -7.50
N LEU A 10 -8.81 11.14 -7.85
CA LEU A 10 -7.50 11.76 -7.90
C LEU A 10 -7.17 12.23 -9.31
N THR A 11 -6.74 13.49 -9.43
CA THR A 11 -6.20 14.06 -10.68
C THR A 11 -4.71 14.40 -10.58
N HIS A 12 -4.16 14.37 -9.37
CA HIS A 12 -2.77 14.63 -9.07
C HIS A 12 -2.39 13.91 -7.76
N VAL A 13 -1.08 13.76 -7.53
CA VAL A 13 -0.52 13.21 -6.29
C VAL A 13 0.66 14.08 -5.85
N THR A 14 0.75 14.38 -4.56
CA THR A 14 1.92 15.03 -3.97
C THR A 14 2.86 13.96 -3.45
N CYS A 15 4.07 13.87 -4.00
CA CYS A 15 5.13 13.04 -3.46
C CYS A 15 6.03 13.86 -2.53
N ALA A 16 6.13 13.45 -1.27
CA ALA A 16 7.12 13.99 -0.35
C ALA A 16 8.45 13.26 -0.56
N ARG A 17 9.54 14.01 -0.69
CA ARG A 17 10.89 13.49 -0.87
C ARG A 17 11.83 14.08 0.17
N VAL A 18 12.65 13.24 0.79
CA VAL A 18 13.68 13.65 1.74
C VAL A 18 15.05 13.14 1.31
N ARG A 19 16.06 13.90 1.72
CA ARG A 19 17.46 13.54 1.62
C ARG A 19 18.04 13.47 3.02
N LEU A 20 18.54 12.30 3.41
CA LEU A 20 19.13 12.07 4.73
C LEU A 20 20.63 11.82 4.58
N THR A 21 21.44 12.42 5.46
CA THR A 21 22.88 12.17 5.51
C THR A 21 23.22 11.41 6.78
N VAL A 22 23.88 10.26 6.64
CA VAL A 22 24.34 9.43 7.76
C VAL A 22 25.85 9.50 7.89
N ARG A 23 26.33 9.24 9.11
CA ARG A 23 27.76 9.02 9.39
C ARG A 23 27.92 7.70 10.10
N LEU A 24 28.75 6.82 9.55
CA LEU A 24 29.11 5.56 10.20
C LEU A 24 30.13 5.80 11.32
N GLY A 25 30.23 4.84 12.25
CA GLY A 25 31.21 4.90 13.34
C GLY A 25 32.68 4.98 12.88
N ASN A 26 32.98 4.52 11.65
CA ASN A 26 34.30 4.64 11.03
C ASN A 26 34.56 6.02 10.38
N GLY A 27 33.62 6.96 10.47
CA GLY A 27 33.70 8.30 9.90
C GLY A 27 33.21 8.43 8.45
N SER A 28 32.86 7.34 7.78
CA SER A 28 32.29 7.39 6.42
C SER A 28 30.96 8.13 6.43
N ILE A 29 30.71 8.93 5.39
CA ILE A 29 29.48 9.72 5.23
C ILE A 29 28.84 9.32 3.93
N ALA A 30 27.52 9.13 3.95
CA ALA A 30 26.74 8.93 2.76
C ALA A 30 25.40 9.64 2.87
N THR A 31 24.76 9.81 1.72
CA THR A 31 23.46 10.43 1.58
C THR A 31 22.53 9.46 0.90
N GLY A 32 21.32 9.35 1.42
CA GLY A 32 20.24 8.56 0.84
C GLY A 32 18.98 9.37 0.61
N TRP A 33 18.09 8.81 -0.18
CA TRP A 33 16.85 9.43 -0.61
C TRP A 33 15.66 8.52 -0.33
N GLY A 34 14.56 9.14 0.09
CA GLY A 34 13.30 8.45 0.27
C GLY A 34 12.15 9.30 -0.25
N GLU A 35 11.16 8.63 -0.81
CA GLU A 35 9.98 9.25 -1.42
C GLU A 35 8.73 8.44 -1.11
N THR A 36 7.64 9.12 -0.78
CA THR A 36 6.32 8.52 -0.61
C THR A 36 5.23 9.47 -1.11
N PRO A 37 4.18 8.97 -1.77
CA PRO A 37 2.99 9.77 -2.02
C PRO A 37 2.24 10.08 -0.72
N LEU A 38 1.75 11.31 -0.58
CA LEU A 38 0.92 11.76 0.55
C LEU A 38 -0.58 11.50 0.26
N SER A 39 -0.94 10.21 0.13
CA SER A 39 -2.29 9.76 -0.24
C SER A 39 -3.31 9.96 0.89
N VAL A 40 -3.70 11.20 1.16
CA VAL A 40 -4.56 11.61 2.29
C VAL A 40 -5.91 10.90 2.33
N GLN A 41 -6.48 10.56 1.17
CA GLN A 41 -7.73 9.80 1.06
C GLN A 41 -7.67 8.43 1.72
N TRP A 42 -6.48 7.82 1.66
CA TRP A 42 -6.25 6.49 2.19
C TRP A 42 -5.83 6.56 3.66
N VAL A 43 -4.89 7.44 4.00
CA VAL A 43 -4.29 7.47 5.33
C VAL A 43 -5.11 8.24 6.37
N TRP A 44 -6.06 9.04 5.90
CA TRP A 44 -6.93 9.87 6.73
C TRP A 44 -8.31 10.04 6.09
N PRO A 45 -9.09 8.94 5.93
CA PRO A 45 -10.45 9.03 5.42
C PRO A 45 -11.32 9.84 6.38
N SER A 46 -12.03 10.83 5.85
CA SER A 46 -12.79 11.79 6.66
C SER A 46 -13.85 12.50 5.81
N ALA A 47 -14.89 13.00 6.49
CA ALA A 47 -15.84 13.93 5.88
C ALA A 47 -15.23 15.34 5.68
N LEU A 48 -14.07 15.63 6.28
CA LEU A 48 -13.38 16.89 6.09
C LEU A 48 -12.91 17.07 4.63
N PRO A 49 -12.89 18.32 4.15
CA PRO A 49 -12.31 18.64 2.84
C PRO A 49 -10.89 18.10 2.70
N TYR A 50 -10.52 17.74 1.46
CA TYR A 50 -9.19 17.22 1.12
C TYR A 50 -8.06 18.15 1.56
N GLU A 51 -8.15 19.44 1.22
CA GLU A 51 -7.00 20.34 1.29
C GLU A 51 -6.47 20.62 2.71
N PRO A 52 -7.32 20.87 3.73
CA PRO A 52 -6.83 21.00 5.11
C PRO A 52 -6.07 19.76 5.62
N ARG A 53 -6.58 18.56 5.33
CA ARG A 53 -5.92 17.30 5.71
C ARG A 53 -4.58 17.14 4.96
N HIS A 54 -4.58 17.39 3.66
CA HIS A 54 -3.38 17.30 2.82
C HIS A 54 -2.30 18.30 3.26
N GLN A 55 -2.69 19.52 3.61
CA GLN A 55 -1.77 20.53 4.14
C GLN A 55 -1.19 20.13 5.50
N ALA A 56 -1.99 19.51 6.38
CA ALA A 56 -1.51 18.98 7.65
C ALA A 56 -0.44 17.87 7.45
N LEU A 57 -0.61 16.95 6.48
CA LEU A 57 0.42 15.94 6.16
C LEU A 57 1.74 16.59 5.73
N LYS A 58 1.69 17.62 4.87
CA LYS A 58 2.87 18.36 4.40
C LYS A 58 3.59 19.06 5.56
N GLU A 59 2.85 19.73 6.43
CA GLU A 59 3.39 20.40 7.62
C GLU A 59 4.03 19.41 8.59
N PHE A 60 3.40 18.24 8.77
CA PHE A 60 3.97 17.19 9.60
C PHE A 60 5.28 16.64 9.03
N CYS A 61 5.39 16.44 7.70
CA CYS A 61 6.67 16.07 7.06
C CYS A 61 7.79 17.10 7.33
N VAL A 62 7.46 18.40 7.30
CA VAL A 62 8.42 19.47 7.64
C VAL A 62 8.83 19.41 9.11
N ARG A 63 7.90 19.09 10.01
CA ARG A 63 8.18 18.88 11.44
C ARG A 63 9.12 17.68 11.65
N LEU A 64 8.84 16.56 10.99
CA LEU A 64 9.67 15.35 11.05
C LEU A 64 11.09 15.60 10.55
N THR A 65 11.28 16.48 9.58
CA THR A 65 12.63 16.85 9.09
C THR A 65 13.53 17.36 10.21
N LYS A 66 12.98 18.19 11.10
CA LYS A 66 13.73 18.72 12.26
C LYS A 66 13.96 17.65 13.32
N ALA A 67 12.95 16.81 13.57
CA ALA A 67 13.03 15.75 14.57
C ALA A 67 14.09 14.70 14.19
N TRP A 68 14.09 14.23 12.94
CA TRP A 68 15.10 13.29 12.44
C TRP A 68 16.51 13.86 12.49
N ALA A 69 16.69 15.15 12.19
CA ALA A 69 18.00 15.80 12.28
C ALA A 69 18.51 15.95 13.73
N ALA A 70 17.60 15.98 14.71
CA ALA A 70 17.90 16.10 16.14
C ALA A 70 17.93 14.75 16.88
N PHE A 71 17.60 13.65 16.19
CA PHE A 71 17.55 12.32 16.78
C PHE A 71 18.97 11.78 16.97
N ASP A 72 19.50 11.96 18.18
CA ASP A 72 20.85 11.52 18.56
C ASP A 72 20.85 10.05 18.96
N ALA A 73 20.89 9.18 17.96
CA ALA A 73 20.93 7.74 18.13
C ALA A 73 21.93 7.10 17.16
N SER A 74 22.44 5.93 17.52
CA SER A 74 23.36 5.14 16.71
C SER A 74 22.89 3.70 16.63
N GLY A 75 22.89 3.12 15.43
CA GLY A 75 22.40 1.77 15.20
C GLY A 75 22.22 1.51 13.71
N HIS A 76 21.75 0.32 13.39
CA HIS A 76 21.34 -0.04 12.04
C HIS A 76 20.08 0.74 11.60
N SER A 77 19.82 0.89 10.30
CA SER A 77 18.66 1.65 9.80
C SER A 77 17.32 1.13 10.33
N LEU A 78 17.13 -0.20 10.33
CA LEU A 78 15.95 -0.89 10.89
C LEU A 78 15.74 -0.57 12.37
N GLU A 79 16.83 -0.53 13.12
CA GLU A 79 16.85 -0.26 14.56
C GLU A 79 16.46 1.19 14.86
N LEU A 80 17.11 2.14 14.18
CA LEU A 80 16.86 3.57 14.33
C LEU A 80 15.45 3.96 13.86
N GLY A 81 15.00 3.39 12.73
CA GLY A 81 13.64 3.56 12.23
C GLY A 81 12.59 3.09 13.22
N HIS A 82 12.79 1.90 13.79
CA HIS A 82 11.92 1.38 14.83
C HIS A 82 11.91 2.27 16.09
N ASP A 83 13.08 2.65 16.60
CA ASP A 83 13.17 3.47 17.83
C ASP A 83 12.51 4.83 17.64
N PHE A 84 12.73 5.49 16.50
CA PHE A 84 12.08 6.76 16.21
C PHE A 84 10.56 6.60 16.16
N GLN A 85 10.06 5.55 15.52
CA GLN A 85 8.62 5.26 15.44
C GLN A 85 8.00 4.94 16.80
N GLN A 86 8.71 4.24 17.69
CA GLN A 86 8.19 3.87 19.01
C GLN A 86 8.33 4.97 20.06
N THR A 87 9.29 5.89 19.91
CA THR A 87 9.63 6.85 20.96
C THR A 87 9.31 8.30 20.60
N GLU A 88 9.70 8.76 19.41
CA GLU A 88 9.60 10.17 19.02
C GLU A 88 8.32 10.47 18.25
N LEU A 89 7.95 9.60 17.29
CA LEU A 89 6.79 9.80 16.44
C LEU A 89 5.46 9.96 17.22
N PRO A 90 5.16 9.18 18.29
CA PRO A 90 3.93 9.34 19.05
C PRO A 90 3.84 10.71 19.74
N LYS A 91 4.94 11.18 20.33
CA LYS A 91 5.02 12.50 21.00
C LYS A 91 4.84 13.64 19.98
N LEU A 92 5.46 13.49 18.81
CA LEU A 92 5.36 14.47 17.73
C LEU A 92 3.94 14.55 17.18
N LEU A 93 3.27 13.40 17.03
CA LEU A 93 1.88 13.34 16.60
C LEU A 93 0.94 13.96 17.63
N GLU A 94 1.07 13.59 18.91
CA GLU A 94 0.27 14.15 20.00
C GLU A 94 0.39 15.68 20.03
N ALA A 95 1.63 16.19 20.01
CA ALA A 95 1.89 17.62 20.00
C ALA A 95 1.56 18.31 18.67
N PHE A 96 1.31 17.58 17.59
CA PHE A 96 0.79 18.16 16.34
C PHE A 96 -0.73 18.23 16.37
N ASN A 97 -1.37 17.22 16.92
CA ASN A 97 -2.82 17.14 17.06
C ASN A 97 -3.37 18.09 18.15
N ALA A 98 -2.54 18.51 19.12
CA ALA A 98 -2.92 19.49 20.14
C ALA A 98 -3.44 20.82 19.52
N ASP A 99 -2.90 21.21 18.36
CA ASP A 99 -3.30 22.44 17.66
C ASP A 99 -4.46 22.23 16.67
N SER A 100 -5.01 21.00 16.57
CA SER A 100 -6.11 20.62 15.68
C SER A 100 -5.97 21.17 14.24
N PRO A 101 -4.87 20.86 13.54
CA PRO A 101 -4.45 21.56 12.31
C PRO A 101 -5.47 21.46 11.15
N ALA A 102 -6.28 20.40 11.13
CA ALA A 102 -7.34 20.20 10.13
C ALA A 102 -8.76 20.28 10.73
N GLY A 103 -8.91 20.57 12.03
CA GLY A 103 -10.20 20.50 12.74
C GLY A 103 -10.53 19.13 13.33
N GLU A 104 -9.72 18.11 13.05
CA GLU A 104 -9.75 16.79 13.70
C GLU A 104 -8.30 16.25 13.83
N PRO A 105 -8.05 15.26 14.70
CA PRO A 105 -6.70 14.74 14.91
C PRO A 105 -6.23 13.95 13.69
N MET A 106 -4.98 14.17 13.28
CA MET A 106 -4.31 13.35 12.27
C MET A 106 -4.16 11.91 12.78
N PRO A 107 -4.59 10.89 12.01
CA PRO A 107 -4.47 9.49 12.40
C PRO A 107 -3.02 9.01 12.50
N TRP A 108 -2.81 7.96 13.28
CA TRP A 108 -1.51 7.29 13.39
C TRP A 108 -0.97 6.80 12.03
N LEU A 109 -1.85 6.25 11.18
CA LEU A 109 -1.47 5.80 9.83
C LEU A 109 -0.90 6.95 8.98
N ALA A 110 -1.50 8.14 9.03
CA ALA A 110 -0.99 9.31 8.34
C ALA A 110 0.38 9.75 8.88
N ALA A 111 0.60 9.66 10.21
CA ALA A 111 1.90 9.93 10.81
C ALA A 111 2.98 8.93 10.34
N LEU A 112 2.64 7.64 10.25
CA LEU A 112 3.53 6.60 9.73
C LEU A 112 3.90 6.85 8.27
N VAL A 113 2.94 7.20 7.41
CA VAL A 113 3.22 7.53 6.01
C VAL A 113 4.09 8.78 5.88
N CYS A 114 3.85 9.82 6.67
CA CYS A 114 4.74 10.98 6.72
C CYS A 114 6.15 10.64 7.25
N CYS A 115 6.31 9.57 8.03
CA CYS A 115 7.60 9.12 8.54
C CYS A 115 8.34 8.19 7.56
N SER A 116 7.62 7.46 6.71
CA SER A 116 8.18 6.39 5.87
C SER A 116 9.29 6.87 4.93
N LEU A 117 9.20 8.09 4.38
CA LEU A 117 10.24 8.62 3.51
C LEU A 117 11.59 8.79 4.21
N PHE A 118 11.60 9.01 5.53
CA PHE A 118 12.84 9.10 6.31
C PHE A 118 13.43 7.71 6.55
N ASP A 119 12.58 6.72 6.83
CA ASP A 119 13.00 5.33 6.95
C ASP A 119 13.62 4.81 5.64
N ILE A 120 12.97 5.07 4.50
CA ILE A 120 13.51 4.75 3.17
C ILE A 120 14.85 5.44 2.94
N ALA A 121 14.94 6.75 3.22
CA ALA A 121 16.18 7.52 3.03
C ALA A 121 17.32 7.03 3.93
N LEU A 122 17.00 6.59 5.15
CA LEU A 122 17.97 6.03 6.09
C LEU A 122 18.53 4.69 5.61
N HIS A 123 17.65 3.82 5.10
CA HIS A 123 18.03 2.54 4.50
C HIS A 123 18.89 2.71 3.24
N ASP A 124 18.53 3.65 2.36
CA ASP A 124 19.34 3.99 1.19
C ASP A 124 20.70 4.55 1.61
N ALA A 125 20.73 5.51 2.55
CA ALA A 125 21.98 6.12 3.01
C ALA A 125 22.95 5.10 3.63
N LEU A 126 22.43 4.15 4.42
CA LEU A 126 23.24 3.07 5.00
C LEU A 126 23.80 2.15 3.92
N GLY A 127 22.96 1.73 2.96
CA GLY A 127 23.39 0.89 1.83
C GLY A 127 24.49 1.56 1.01
N GLN A 128 24.34 2.86 0.71
CA GLN A 128 25.36 3.67 0.04
C GLN A 128 26.66 3.75 0.84
N ALA A 129 26.58 3.98 2.16
CA ALA A 129 27.76 4.08 3.03
C ALA A 129 28.56 2.77 3.11
N LEU A 130 27.86 1.62 3.06
CA LEU A 130 28.46 0.29 3.13
C LEU A 130 28.81 -0.29 1.76
N GLY A 131 28.31 0.30 0.67
CA GLY A 131 28.44 -0.25 -0.68
C GLY A 131 27.71 -1.59 -0.84
N ARG A 132 26.57 -1.77 -0.15
CA ARG A 132 25.77 -3.01 -0.17
C ARG A 132 24.28 -2.72 -0.43
N PRO A 133 23.56 -3.60 -1.14
CA PRO A 133 22.09 -3.56 -1.18
C PRO A 133 21.50 -3.63 0.23
N THR A 134 20.46 -2.85 0.51
CA THR A 134 19.86 -2.73 1.85
C THR A 134 19.51 -4.08 2.48
N TYR A 135 18.94 -5.02 1.74
CA TYR A 135 18.58 -6.34 2.30
C TYR A 135 19.80 -7.17 2.75
N GLU A 136 21.00 -6.91 2.22
CA GLU A 136 22.23 -7.57 2.65
C GLU A 136 22.78 -6.99 3.97
N THR A 137 22.24 -5.86 4.44
CA THR A 137 22.61 -5.28 5.74
C THR A 137 21.78 -5.86 6.89
N TYR A 138 20.76 -6.68 6.59
CA TYR A 138 19.85 -7.24 7.61
C TYR A 138 20.40 -8.49 8.30
N THR A 139 21.65 -8.43 8.76
CA THR A 139 22.40 -9.55 9.34
C THR A 139 22.93 -9.18 10.73
N PRO A 140 23.32 -10.17 11.56
CA PRO A 140 24.00 -9.92 12.84
C PRO A 140 25.38 -9.24 12.68
N GLU A 141 25.90 -9.05 11.45
CA GLU A 141 27.10 -8.24 11.21
C GLU A 141 26.82 -6.75 11.49
N PHE A 142 25.60 -6.29 11.20
CA PHE A 142 25.23 -4.87 11.29
C PHE A 142 24.15 -4.59 12.34
N LEU A 143 23.25 -5.54 12.60
CA LEU A 143 22.24 -5.41 13.66
C LEU A 143 22.80 -5.80 15.03
N SER A 144 22.46 -4.98 16.02
CA SER A 144 22.73 -5.24 17.44
C SER A 144 21.58 -5.96 18.14
N ARG A 145 20.36 -5.88 17.58
CA ARG A 145 19.13 -6.48 18.11
C ARG A 145 18.63 -7.62 17.24
N ASP A 146 18.18 -8.69 17.89
CA ASP A 146 17.48 -9.80 17.23
C ASP A 146 16.00 -9.47 16.98
N LEU A 147 15.34 -10.33 16.20
CA LEU A 147 13.92 -10.19 15.86
C LEU A 147 12.99 -10.23 17.07
N GLY A 148 13.41 -10.83 18.20
CA GLY A 148 12.64 -10.88 19.43
C GLY A 148 12.44 -9.52 20.08
N GLN A 149 13.20 -8.50 19.70
CA GLN A 149 12.98 -7.12 20.14
C GLN A 149 11.95 -6.35 19.31
N PHE A 150 11.54 -6.88 18.16
CA PHE A 150 10.61 -6.23 17.24
C PHE A 150 9.29 -6.98 17.06
N LEU A 151 9.32 -8.30 17.25
CA LEU A 151 8.19 -9.19 16.94
C LEU A 151 7.82 -10.04 18.16
N GLU A 152 6.53 -10.11 18.43
CA GLU A 152 5.95 -11.05 19.39
C GLU A 152 5.39 -12.27 18.64
N PRO A 153 5.66 -13.51 19.10
CA PRO A 153 5.04 -14.70 18.54
C PRO A 153 3.51 -14.66 18.71
N ALA A 154 2.79 -15.23 17.75
CA ALA A 154 1.34 -15.39 17.86
C ALA A 154 0.98 -16.26 19.08
N ASN A 155 -0.12 -15.93 19.76
CA ASN A 155 -0.61 -16.68 20.92
C ASN A 155 -0.77 -18.18 20.61
N GLY A 156 -0.13 -19.03 21.40
CA GLY A 156 -0.17 -20.49 21.24
C GLY A 156 0.76 -21.04 20.15
N SER A 157 1.63 -20.21 19.58
CA SER A 157 2.69 -20.66 18.67
C SER A 157 3.93 -21.15 19.43
N ASP A 158 4.61 -22.17 18.89
CA ASP A 158 5.93 -22.61 19.36
C ASP A 158 7.10 -21.80 18.74
N VAL A 159 6.79 -20.72 18.00
CA VAL A 159 7.79 -19.86 17.36
C VAL A 159 8.54 -19.01 18.39
N ASN A 160 9.86 -18.91 18.22
CA ASN A 160 10.72 -18.04 19.02
C ASN A 160 11.65 -17.21 18.12
N PHE A 161 11.63 -15.90 18.30
CA PHE A 161 12.45 -14.93 17.57
C PHE A 161 13.75 -14.53 18.28
N ALA A 162 13.96 -14.96 19.53
CA ALA A 162 15.18 -14.68 20.27
C ALA A 162 16.41 -15.26 19.56
N GLY A 163 17.44 -14.42 19.39
CA GLY A 163 18.67 -14.74 18.66
C GLY A 163 18.50 -14.94 17.15
N ARG A 164 17.32 -14.67 16.58
CA ARG A 164 17.05 -14.80 15.14
C ARG A 164 17.18 -13.45 14.44
N PHE A 165 17.71 -13.44 13.22
CA PHE A 165 17.91 -12.21 12.44
C PHE A 165 17.15 -12.25 11.10
N PRO A 166 16.81 -11.09 10.48
CA PRO A 166 15.98 -11.08 9.29
C PRO A 166 16.56 -11.88 8.12
N ASN A 167 17.89 -11.88 7.93
CA ASN A 167 18.56 -12.64 6.88
C ASN A 167 18.25 -14.15 6.88
N GLU A 168 17.81 -14.71 8.00
CA GLU A 168 17.40 -16.13 8.08
C GLU A 168 16.04 -16.41 7.43
N PHE A 169 15.25 -15.36 7.18
CA PHE A 169 13.90 -15.43 6.61
C PHE A 169 13.81 -14.80 5.22
N LEU A 170 14.90 -14.19 4.73
CA LEU A 170 14.98 -13.63 3.40
C LEU A 170 15.48 -14.68 2.40
N ALA A 171 14.95 -14.63 1.18
CA ALA A 171 15.42 -15.50 0.11
C ALA A 171 16.88 -15.15 -0.24
N ALA A 172 17.78 -16.11 -0.10
CA ALA A 172 19.20 -15.93 -0.44
C ALA A 172 19.42 -15.61 -1.94
N ALA A 173 18.48 -16.02 -2.79
CA ALA A 173 18.44 -15.67 -4.22
C ALA A 173 17.01 -15.21 -4.57
N PRO A 174 16.70 -13.90 -4.44
CA PRO A 174 15.38 -13.38 -4.77
C PRO A 174 15.11 -13.49 -6.27
N LEU A 175 13.84 -13.69 -6.63
CA LEU A 175 13.41 -13.67 -8.02
C LEU A 175 13.73 -12.31 -8.64
N GLN A 176 14.32 -12.33 -9.82
CA GLN A 176 14.68 -11.11 -10.57
C GLN A 176 13.51 -10.57 -11.40
N THR A 177 12.42 -11.34 -11.49
CA THR A 177 11.20 -11.00 -12.21
C THR A 177 9.99 -11.49 -11.44
N MET A 178 8.92 -10.70 -11.42
CA MET A 178 7.63 -11.08 -10.83
C MET A 178 6.49 -10.56 -11.70
N PRO A 179 5.32 -11.23 -11.71
CA PRO A 179 4.14 -10.68 -12.35
C PRO A 179 3.75 -9.34 -11.70
N ALA A 180 3.49 -8.34 -12.53
CA ALA A 180 2.90 -7.08 -12.07
C ALA A 180 1.37 -7.18 -12.10
N TRP A 181 0.73 -6.67 -11.06
CA TRP A 181 -0.72 -6.49 -11.03
C TRP A 181 -1.06 -5.12 -11.59
N HIS A 182 -1.70 -5.10 -12.76
CA HIS A 182 -2.19 -3.85 -13.33
C HIS A 182 -3.54 -3.49 -12.71
N LEU A 183 -3.62 -2.30 -12.13
CA LEU A 183 -4.85 -1.77 -11.56
C LEU A 183 -5.79 -1.32 -12.68
N VAL A 184 -6.98 -1.90 -12.75
CA VAL A 184 -8.08 -1.43 -13.60
C VAL A 184 -9.02 -0.60 -12.72
N GLY A 185 -8.87 0.71 -12.77
CA GLY A 185 -9.67 1.69 -12.04
C GLY A 185 -11.14 1.66 -12.43
N GLY A 186 -12.04 2.09 -11.54
CA GLY A 186 -13.48 2.11 -11.83
C GLY A 186 -13.91 3.14 -12.87
N LEU A 187 -13.01 4.03 -13.31
CA LEU A 187 -13.22 5.04 -14.35
C LEU A 187 -12.38 4.78 -15.60
N ASP A 188 -11.58 3.71 -15.61
CA ASP A 188 -10.69 3.42 -16.74
C ASP A 188 -11.52 2.91 -17.92
N PRO A 189 -11.37 3.46 -19.13
CA PRO A 189 -12.08 2.96 -20.30
C PRO A 189 -11.67 1.52 -20.64
N LEU A 190 -12.64 0.62 -20.73
CA LEU A 190 -12.38 -0.78 -21.11
C LEU A 190 -12.35 -0.96 -22.63
N ASP A 191 -13.25 -0.29 -23.33
CA ASP A 191 -13.35 -0.30 -24.79
C ASP A 191 -13.77 1.07 -25.32
N GLU A 192 -13.82 1.19 -26.65
CA GLU A 192 -14.12 2.43 -27.37
C GLU A 192 -15.47 3.06 -26.99
N SER A 193 -16.42 2.26 -26.50
CA SER A 193 -17.75 2.76 -26.11
C SER A 193 -17.73 3.56 -24.81
N GLU A 194 -16.67 3.43 -24.01
CA GLU A 194 -16.48 4.15 -22.74
C GLU A 194 -15.68 5.44 -22.90
N LEU A 195 -15.21 5.75 -24.12
CA LEU A 195 -14.47 6.99 -24.39
C LEU A 195 -15.40 8.21 -24.40
N THR A 196 -14.95 9.30 -23.77
CA THR A 196 -15.64 10.59 -23.71
C THR A 196 -15.04 11.62 -24.67
N GLY A 197 -13.82 11.40 -25.17
CA GLY A 197 -13.06 12.34 -25.99
C GLY A 197 -12.18 13.30 -25.18
N ASP A 198 -12.19 13.20 -23.85
CA ASP A 198 -11.33 13.99 -22.95
C ASP A 198 -10.10 13.21 -22.47
N GLU A 199 -9.81 12.07 -23.11
CA GLU A 199 -8.67 11.24 -22.77
C GLU A 199 -7.33 11.95 -23.04
N PRO A 200 -6.30 11.68 -22.23
CA PRO A 200 -5.00 12.30 -22.44
C PRO A 200 -4.34 11.81 -23.74
N ASP A 201 -3.73 12.73 -24.47
CA ASP A 201 -2.81 12.43 -25.58
C ASP A 201 -1.36 12.53 -25.08
N ASP A 202 -0.99 11.62 -24.17
CA ASP A 202 0.33 11.58 -23.51
C ASP A 202 1.21 10.42 -24.00
N GLY A 203 0.77 9.71 -25.04
CA GLY A 203 1.48 8.59 -25.65
C GLY A 203 1.31 7.25 -24.95
N TYR A 204 0.52 7.18 -23.87
CA TYR A 204 0.18 5.92 -23.20
C TYR A 204 -1.15 5.35 -23.71
N PRO A 205 -1.37 4.03 -23.54
CA PRO A 205 -2.65 3.42 -23.86
C PRO A 205 -3.80 3.99 -23.05
N VAL A 206 -4.99 3.99 -23.64
CA VAL A 206 -6.23 4.39 -22.97
C VAL A 206 -7.07 3.15 -22.63
N LEU A 207 -7.23 2.25 -23.60
CA LEU A 207 -8.09 1.07 -23.46
C LEU A 207 -7.34 -0.08 -22.80
N LEU A 208 -8.05 -0.86 -21.97
CA LEU A 208 -7.48 -2.01 -21.25
C LEU A 208 -6.78 -3.02 -22.20
N ALA A 209 -7.38 -3.28 -23.36
CA ALA A 209 -6.83 -4.23 -24.33
C ALA A 209 -5.46 -3.80 -24.87
N ASP A 210 -5.24 -2.48 -25.03
CA ASP A 210 -3.96 -1.92 -25.45
C ASP A 210 -2.91 -2.01 -24.34
N TRP A 211 -3.30 -1.68 -23.10
CA TRP A 211 -2.45 -1.87 -21.91
C TRP A 211 -1.95 -3.31 -21.80
N ILE A 212 -2.85 -4.30 -21.93
CA ILE A 212 -2.47 -5.72 -21.84
C ILE A 212 -1.43 -6.10 -22.89
N ARG A 213 -1.59 -5.64 -24.14
CA ARG A 213 -0.68 -5.97 -25.23
C ARG A 213 0.67 -5.28 -25.11
N ILE A 214 0.68 -3.99 -24.77
CA ILE A 214 1.89 -3.17 -24.76
C ILE A 214 2.78 -3.54 -23.57
N ASP A 215 2.17 -3.74 -22.40
CA ASP A 215 2.92 -4.04 -21.16
C ASP A 215 3.05 -5.54 -20.87
N GLY A 216 2.44 -6.41 -21.67
CA GLY A 216 2.49 -7.87 -21.50
C GLY A 216 1.81 -8.34 -20.20
N LEU A 217 0.69 -7.72 -19.84
CA LEU A 217 0.04 -7.91 -18.55
C LEU A 217 -0.60 -9.29 -18.42
N THR A 218 -0.27 -10.00 -17.34
CA THR A 218 -0.86 -11.32 -17.05
C THR A 218 -1.79 -11.32 -15.84
N CYS A 219 -1.80 -10.25 -15.05
CA CYS A 219 -2.60 -10.14 -13.82
C CYS A 219 -3.28 -8.77 -13.75
N LEU A 220 -4.59 -8.73 -13.52
CA LEU A 220 -5.36 -7.48 -13.40
C LEU A 220 -6.06 -7.39 -12.04
N LYS A 221 -5.99 -6.22 -11.40
CA LYS A 221 -6.77 -5.91 -10.20
C LYS A 221 -7.95 -5.02 -10.56
N VAL A 222 -9.17 -5.53 -10.39
CA VAL A 222 -10.39 -4.82 -10.78
C VAL A 222 -10.94 -4.03 -9.59
N LYS A 223 -10.95 -2.70 -9.70
CA LYS A 223 -11.59 -1.83 -8.71
C LYS A 223 -13.11 -1.82 -8.89
N LEU A 224 -13.79 -2.08 -7.77
CA LEU A 224 -15.23 -2.18 -7.66
C LEU A 224 -15.78 -1.08 -6.74
N ARG A 225 -17.08 -0.83 -6.84
CA ARG A 225 -17.78 0.21 -6.07
C ARG A 225 -18.20 -0.28 -4.70
N GLY A 226 -18.63 -1.55 -4.59
CA GLY A 226 -19.15 -2.17 -3.37
C GLY A 226 -20.52 -1.63 -2.91
N ASN A 227 -21.21 -0.87 -3.77
CA ASN A 227 -22.55 -0.34 -3.49
C ASN A 227 -23.53 -0.45 -4.67
N ASP A 228 -23.11 -1.06 -5.77
CA ASP A 228 -23.89 -1.25 -7.00
C ASP A 228 -23.56 -2.63 -7.59
N ALA A 229 -24.28 -3.67 -7.14
CA ALA A 229 -23.95 -5.06 -7.46
C ALA A 229 -24.05 -5.37 -8.96
N GLY A 230 -24.98 -4.71 -9.66
CA GLY A 230 -25.13 -4.83 -11.11
C GLY A 230 -23.89 -4.29 -11.82
N TRP A 231 -23.48 -3.06 -11.47
CA TRP A 231 -22.28 -2.46 -12.05
C TRP A 231 -21.02 -3.27 -11.71
N ASP A 232 -20.85 -3.72 -10.46
CA ASP A 232 -19.67 -4.48 -10.04
C ASP A 232 -19.56 -5.82 -10.78
N TYR A 233 -20.67 -6.53 -10.94
CA TYR A 233 -20.73 -7.76 -11.73
C TYR A 233 -20.40 -7.51 -13.20
N GLU A 234 -21.03 -6.51 -13.83
CA GLU A 234 -20.78 -6.16 -15.23
C GLU A 234 -19.33 -5.71 -15.46
N ARG A 235 -18.75 -4.96 -14.52
CA ARG A 235 -17.34 -4.54 -14.57
C ARG A 235 -16.41 -5.75 -14.53
N LEU A 236 -16.61 -6.68 -13.58
CA LEU A 236 -15.83 -7.93 -13.51
C LEU A 236 -15.98 -8.76 -14.78
N ALA A 237 -17.20 -8.93 -15.28
CA ALA A 237 -17.48 -9.70 -16.48
C ALA A 237 -16.78 -9.10 -17.72
N LYS A 238 -16.87 -7.78 -17.90
CA LYS A 238 -16.27 -7.08 -19.05
C LYS A 238 -14.74 -7.10 -18.99
N VAL A 239 -14.15 -6.80 -17.84
CA VAL A 239 -12.68 -6.90 -17.64
C VAL A 239 -12.21 -8.33 -17.85
N GLY A 240 -12.93 -9.31 -17.30
CA GLY A 240 -12.65 -10.72 -17.48
C GLY A 240 -12.67 -11.17 -18.93
N ALA A 241 -13.69 -10.77 -19.69
CA ALA A 241 -13.80 -11.09 -21.11
C ALA A 241 -12.63 -10.52 -21.93
N ILE A 242 -12.25 -9.26 -21.69
CA ILE A 242 -11.08 -8.63 -22.33
C ILE A 242 -9.81 -9.38 -21.94
N GLY A 243 -9.63 -9.64 -20.64
CA GLY A 243 -8.47 -10.37 -20.13
C GLY A 243 -8.32 -11.76 -20.77
N ILE A 244 -9.39 -12.54 -20.82
CA ILE A 244 -9.42 -13.87 -21.47
C ILE A 244 -9.04 -13.74 -22.95
N GLY A 245 -9.61 -12.76 -23.67
CA GLY A 245 -9.31 -12.51 -25.08
C GLY A 245 -7.84 -12.18 -25.35
N HIS A 246 -7.11 -11.68 -24.34
CA HIS A 246 -5.71 -11.28 -24.44
C HIS A 246 -4.74 -12.15 -23.61
N GLY A 247 -5.19 -13.28 -23.06
CA GLY A 247 -4.32 -14.24 -22.37
C GLY A 247 -3.92 -13.85 -20.94
N VAL A 248 -4.67 -12.95 -20.28
CA VAL A 248 -4.53 -12.68 -18.85
C VAL A 248 -4.80 -13.97 -18.06
N LEU A 249 -3.98 -14.22 -17.04
CA LEU A 249 -4.03 -15.43 -16.23
C LEU A 249 -4.93 -15.25 -15.00
N TRP A 250 -4.79 -14.10 -14.32
CA TRP A 250 -5.36 -13.90 -12.99
C TRP A 250 -6.03 -12.55 -12.83
N LEU A 251 -7.08 -12.54 -12.02
CA LEU A 251 -7.83 -11.34 -11.63
C LEU A 251 -7.94 -11.25 -10.11
N THR A 252 -8.13 -10.04 -9.60
CA THR A 252 -8.60 -9.80 -8.22
C THR A 252 -9.77 -8.84 -8.25
N ALA A 253 -10.66 -8.99 -7.26
CA ALA A 253 -11.81 -8.12 -7.06
C ALA A 253 -11.56 -7.25 -5.83
N ASP A 254 -11.45 -5.93 -6.00
CA ASP A 254 -11.08 -4.97 -4.96
C ASP A 254 -12.24 -4.00 -4.72
N PHE A 255 -12.98 -4.16 -3.62
CA PHE A 255 -14.14 -3.30 -3.30
C PHE A 255 -13.79 -2.10 -2.41
N ASN A 256 -12.51 -1.83 -2.18
CA ASN A 256 -12.03 -0.59 -1.56
C ASN A 256 -12.71 -0.22 -0.22
N CYS A 257 -12.96 -1.23 0.62
CA CYS A 257 -13.51 -1.12 1.98
C CYS A 257 -14.94 -0.58 2.07
N THR A 258 -15.72 -0.58 0.99
CA THR A 258 -17.05 0.07 0.97
C THR A 258 -18.21 -0.86 1.31
N VAL A 259 -18.01 -2.17 1.29
CA VAL A 259 -19.06 -3.15 1.57
C VAL A 259 -19.25 -3.29 3.08
N THR A 260 -20.51 -3.40 3.52
CA THR A 260 -20.84 -3.61 4.95
C THR A 260 -21.55 -4.94 5.21
N ASP A 261 -22.07 -5.59 4.18
CA ASP A 261 -22.76 -6.88 4.27
C ASP A 261 -22.04 -7.96 3.42
N PRO A 262 -21.53 -9.04 4.03
CA PRO A 262 -20.93 -10.16 3.29
C PRO A 262 -21.82 -10.77 2.20
N ALA A 263 -23.16 -10.70 2.33
CA ALA A 263 -24.08 -11.20 1.32
C ALA A 263 -23.84 -10.54 -0.04
N TYR A 264 -23.49 -9.25 -0.07
CA TYR A 264 -23.20 -8.50 -1.29
C TYR A 264 -22.08 -9.15 -2.12
N VAL A 265 -20.97 -9.51 -1.47
CA VAL A 265 -19.83 -10.15 -2.15
C VAL A 265 -20.18 -11.59 -2.53
N ASN A 266 -20.88 -12.31 -1.65
CA ASN A 266 -21.29 -13.69 -1.89
C ASN A 266 -22.16 -13.81 -3.15
N GLU A 267 -23.15 -12.95 -3.31
CA GLU A 267 -24.06 -12.96 -4.46
C GLU A 267 -23.32 -12.74 -5.78
N ILE A 268 -22.36 -11.80 -5.82
CA ILE A 268 -21.54 -11.56 -7.02
C ILE A 268 -20.68 -12.79 -7.34
N LEU A 269 -20.03 -13.39 -6.33
CA LEU A 269 -19.17 -14.56 -6.49
C LEU A 269 -19.96 -15.80 -6.91
N ASP A 270 -21.12 -16.04 -6.29
CA ASP A 270 -22.00 -17.17 -6.62
C ASP A 270 -22.52 -17.06 -8.05
N ARG A 271 -22.93 -15.85 -8.45
CA ARG A 271 -23.37 -15.57 -9.81
C ARG A 271 -22.24 -15.77 -10.83
N LEU A 272 -21.02 -15.32 -10.53
CA LEU A 272 -19.87 -15.58 -11.39
C LEU A 272 -19.55 -17.08 -11.50
N ALA A 273 -19.67 -17.84 -10.41
CA ALA A 273 -19.45 -19.28 -10.43
C ALA A 273 -20.47 -20.00 -11.32
N GLU A 274 -21.73 -19.55 -11.33
CA GLU A 274 -22.81 -20.12 -12.13
C GLU A 274 -22.74 -19.68 -13.60
N GLU A 275 -22.66 -18.38 -13.86
CA GLU A 275 -22.78 -17.80 -15.21
C GLU A 275 -21.45 -17.72 -15.96
N GLN A 276 -20.33 -17.57 -15.25
CA GLN A 276 -18.99 -17.31 -15.82
C GLN A 276 -17.89 -18.13 -15.12
N PRO A 277 -17.96 -19.47 -15.11
CA PRO A 277 -17.10 -20.33 -14.28
C PRO A 277 -15.60 -20.17 -14.57
N GLN A 278 -15.21 -19.85 -15.82
CA GLN A 278 -13.82 -19.55 -16.15
C GLN A 278 -13.35 -18.26 -15.45
N LEU A 279 -14.14 -17.20 -15.52
CA LEU A 279 -13.86 -15.93 -14.86
C LEU A 279 -13.79 -16.10 -13.34
N TYR A 280 -14.75 -16.83 -12.77
CA TYR A 280 -14.69 -17.19 -11.35
C TYR A 280 -13.38 -17.90 -11.01
N GLY A 281 -12.93 -18.84 -11.85
CA GLY A 281 -11.65 -19.54 -11.70
C GLY A 281 -10.43 -18.62 -11.73
N MET A 282 -10.46 -17.56 -12.56
CA MET A 282 -9.38 -16.57 -12.67
C MET A 282 -9.27 -15.63 -11.48
N ILE A 283 -10.33 -15.42 -10.70
CA ILE A 283 -10.28 -14.57 -9.51
C ILE A 283 -9.45 -15.27 -8.43
N LEU A 284 -8.25 -14.77 -8.13
CA LEU A 284 -7.37 -15.37 -7.12
C LEU A 284 -7.84 -15.08 -5.70
N TYR A 285 -8.25 -13.84 -5.45
CA TYR A 285 -8.72 -13.40 -4.14
C TYR A 285 -9.62 -12.17 -4.25
N VAL A 286 -10.36 -11.91 -3.17
CA VAL A 286 -11.11 -10.68 -2.95
C VAL A 286 -10.30 -9.78 -2.03
N GLU A 287 -10.02 -8.56 -2.48
CA GLU A 287 -9.23 -7.54 -1.79
C GLU A 287 -10.15 -6.52 -1.10
N GLN A 288 -9.88 -6.28 0.17
CA GLN A 288 -10.42 -5.21 1.00
C GLN A 288 -11.92 -4.96 0.77
N PRO A 289 -12.81 -5.95 0.95
CA PRO A 289 -14.23 -5.68 0.75
C PRO A 289 -14.83 -4.79 1.84
N PHE A 290 -14.35 -4.93 3.07
CA PHE A 290 -14.93 -4.32 4.27
C PHE A 290 -14.02 -3.25 4.89
N PRO A 291 -14.55 -2.35 5.72
CA PRO A 291 -13.76 -1.40 6.51
C PRO A 291 -12.65 -2.09 7.32
N TYR A 292 -11.46 -1.50 7.36
CA TYR A 292 -10.28 -2.10 8.01
C TYR A 292 -10.21 -1.79 9.51
N GLU A 293 -11.05 -0.89 10.05
CA GLU A 293 -11.19 -0.66 11.49
C GLU A 293 -11.93 -1.81 12.20
N LEU A 294 -11.23 -2.93 12.42
CA LEU A 294 -11.79 -4.17 12.95
C LEU A 294 -12.49 -4.05 14.31
N GLU A 295 -12.05 -3.12 15.17
CA GLU A 295 -12.69 -2.88 16.46
C GLU A 295 -14.11 -2.34 16.31
N THR A 296 -14.30 -1.46 15.32
CA THR A 296 -15.58 -0.83 14.96
C THR A 296 -16.43 -1.77 14.10
N HIS A 297 -15.80 -2.50 13.18
CA HIS A 297 -16.46 -3.29 12.14
C HIS A 297 -16.15 -4.80 12.27
N ARG A 298 -16.73 -5.44 13.29
CA ARG A 298 -16.62 -6.90 13.51
C ARG A 298 -17.55 -7.69 12.59
N ILE A 299 -17.28 -7.64 11.29
CA ILE A 299 -18.09 -8.31 10.27
C ILE A 299 -17.68 -9.78 10.17
N GLU A 300 -18.66 -10.69 10.17
CA GLU A 300 -18.42 -12.13 10.01
C GLU A 300 -18.23 -12.50 8.53
N VAL A 301 -16.96 -12.62 8.11
CA VAL A 301 -16.57 -12.77 6.69
C VAL A 301 -16.32 -14.21 6.25
N HIS A 302 -16.54 -15.19 7.14
CA HIS A 302 -16.32 -16.62 6.88
C HIS A 302 -17.04 -17.14 5.63
N SER A 303 -18.22 -16.59 5.34
CA SER A 303 -18.99 -16.96 4.14
C SER A 303 -18.29 -16.54 2.84
N VAL A 304 -17.60 -15.39 2.84
CA VAL A 304 -16.83 -14.91 1.68
C VAL A 304 -15.56 -15.76 1.53
N SER A 305 -14.84 -16.00 2.62
CA SER A 305 -13.59 -16.78 2.59
C SER A 305 -13.79 -18.25 2.20
N ALA A 306 -15.00 -18.79 2.41
CA ALA A 306 -15.38 -20.10 1.90
C ALA A 306 -15.47 -20.18 0.37
N ARG A 307 -15.65 -19.05 -0.32
CA ARG A 307 -15.72 -18.95 -1.79
C ARG A 307 -14.36 -18.62 -2.40
N LYS A 308 -13.73 -17.56 -1.90
CA LYS A 308 -12.44 -17.05 -2.36
C LYS A 308 -11.59 -16.56 -1.18
N PRO A 309 -10.25 -16.69 -1.23
CA PRO A 309 -9.38 -16.06 -0.24
C PRO A 309 -9.67 -14.56 -0.10
N LEU A 310 -9.57 -14.06 1.13
CA LEU A 310 -9.84 -12.68 1.50
C LEU A 310 -8.53 -12.02 1.95
N PHE A 311 -8.24 -10.83 1.42
CA PHE A 311 -7.06 -10.03 1.75
C PHE A 311 -7.43 -8.58 2.00
#